data_AF-A0A674GG83-F1
#
_entry.id   AF-A0A674GG83-F1
#
_cell.length_a   1.000
_cell.length_b   1.000
_cell.length_c   1.000
_cell.angle_alpha   90.00
_cell.angle_beta   90.00
_cell.angle_gamma   90.00
#
_symmetry.space_group_name_H-M   'P 1'
#
loop_
_entity.id
_entity.type
_entity.pdbx_description
1 polymer ?
#
loop_
_entity_poly.entity_id
_entity_poly.type
_entity_poly.pdbx_seq_one_letter_code
_entity_poly.pdbx_strand_id
1 'polypeptide(L)'
;MKILNHLGLVEEHILIRLITDGLPACWDFQLFIKDLHFDGVPVRIYLPKEPSASKRRGVIFIHGGCGIFGSFRTYERICRYLARKSDSVVVSVGYHLAPEQKYPAQTLECLTATQHFLKTAETYGVDPARIIVCGDSVGGTFTATVCQELGHRTDIPKIRAQVLIYPYLQALNFNLPSHQKNAAVAFLTRERAVRYILKYLNKDCSLKEPILAGSHVPESINSKYRKWINPDLIPDAFKVGYKPPLPALFSPQVHQEVQELFEPRVSPLLAEDAVVCGVPDTCIVTCEHDVLRDEGLLYKKRLEDNNVRVTWHHVEKGFHSALGFFGYGIFSFPSSNIIMNHAVDFIKGY
;
A
#
# COMPACT_ATOMS: atom_id res chain seq x y z
N MET A 1 8.42 23.96 -1.46
CA MET A 1 8.80 22.97 -0.44
C MET A 1 10.28 23.02 -0.05
N LYS A 2 11.23 22.80 -0.98
CA LYS A 2 12.68 22.78 -0.65
C LYS A 2 13.19 24.03 0.10
N ILE A 3 12.69 25.23 -0.26
CA ILE A 3 13.11 26.49 0.36
C ILE A 3 12.72 26.58 1.85
N LEU A 4 11.48 26.25 2.21
CA LEU A 4 11.01 26.33 3.61
C LEU A 4 11.70 25.32 4.53
N ASN A 5 11.99 24.12 4.01
CA ASN A 5 12.74 23.10 4.75
C ASN A 5 14.23 23.46 4.89
N HIS A 6 14.84 24.10 3.88
CA HIS A 6 16.21 24.61 3.97
C HIS A 6 16.35 25.79 4.94
N LEU A 7 15.28 26.57 5.13
CA LEU A 7 15.24 27.67 6.10
C LEU A 7 14.90 27.19 7.54
N GLY A 8 14.66 25.89 7.74
CA GLY A 8 14.33 25.32 9.06
C GLY A 8 12.99 25.77 9.64
N LEU A 9 12.11 26.36 8.83
CA LEU A 9 10.87 27.00 9.31
C LEU A 9 9.76 25.97 9.58
N VAL A 10 9.67 24.93 8.75
CA VAL A 10 8.70 23.83 8.87
C VAL A 10 9.32 22.58 8.24
N GLU A 11 9.27 21.45 8.95
CA GLU A 11 9.70 20.18 8.36
C GLU A 11 8.86 19.81 7.15
N GLU A 12 9.50 19.32 6.08
CA GLU A 12 8.84 18.92 4.83
C GLU A 12 7.59 18.06 5.08
N HIS A 13 7.65 17.16 6.07
CA HIS A 13 6.58 16.22 6.31
C HIS A 13 5.31 16.88 6.90
N ILE A 14 5.48 17.88 7.78
CA ILE A 14 4.40 18.68 8.35
C ILE A 14 3.69 19.47 7.26
N LEU A 15 4.47 20.07 6.34
CA LEU A 15 3.90 20.84 5.23
C LEU A 15 3.12 19.95 4.26
N ILE A 16 3.61 18.74 3.98
CA ILE A 16 2.87 17.76 3.17
C ILE A 16 1.55 17.42 3.85
N ARG A 17 1.57 17.07 5.15
CA ARG A 17 0.34 16.75 5.91
C ARG A 17 -0.69 17.87 5.82
N LEU A 18 -0.27 19.13 6.04
CA LEU A 18 -1.14 20.31 5.94
C LEU A 18 -1.80 20.45 4.57
N ILE A 19 -1.04 20.22 3.49
CA ILE A 19 -1.55 20.32 2.11
C ILE A 19 -2.47 19.14 1.78
N THR A 20 -2.12 17.94 2.25
CA THR A 20 -2.85 16.70 1.92
C THR A 20 -4.07 16.45 2.79
N ASP A 21 -4.16 17.06 3.97
CA ASP A 21 -5.36 16.94 4.82
C ASP A 21 -6.62 17.52 4.17
N GLY A 22 -6.46 18.22 3.03
CA GLY A 22 -7.50 18.45 2.04
C GLY A 22 -8.64 19.33 2.53
N LEU A 23 -9.54 19.65 1.61
CA LEU A 23 -10.82 20.24 1.99
C LEU A 23 -11.76 19.13 2.45
N PRO A 24 -12.42 19.28 3.63
CA PRO A 24 -13.38 18.30 4.12
C PRO A 24 -14.40 17.94 3.04
N ALA A 25 -14.80 16.68 2.97
CA ALA A 25 -15.92 16.33 2.12
C ALA A 25 -17.20 16.95 2.69
N CYS A 26 -18.04 17.51 1.81
CA CYS A 26 -19.37 18.00 2.18
C CYS A 26 -20.18 16.87 2.86
N TRP A 27 -21.27 17.22 3.53
CA TRP A 27 -22.15 16.26 4.20
C TRP A 27 -22.54 15.07 3.29
N ASP A 28 -22.51 13.85 3.84
CA ASP A 28 -23.01 12.65 3.16
C ASP A 28 -24.39 12.28 3.71
N PHE A 29 -25.42 12.32 2.86
CA PHE A 29 -26.76 11.95 3.27
C PHE A 29 -27.00 10.43 3.23
N GLN A 30 -26.15 9.65 2.55
CA GLN A 30 -26.33 8.22 2.31
C GLN A 30 -25.57 7.33 3.32
N LEU A 31 -24.61 7.89 4.05
CA LEU A 31 -23.75 7.16 4.98
C LEU A 31 -23.88 7.66 6.42
N PHE A 32 -23.89 6.74 7.38
CA PHE A 32 -23.51 7.03 8.76
C PHE A 32 -21.98 6.98 8.85
N ILE A 33 -21.37 8.08 9.30
CA ILE A 33 -19.92 8.21 9.46
C ILE A 33 -19.63 8.39 10.94
N LYS A 34 -18.80 7.52 11.51
CA LYS A 34 -18.48 7.54 12.95
C LYS A 34 -17.02 7.25 13.19
N ASP A 35 -16.41 8.03 14.08
CA ASP A 35 -15.07 7.80 14.61
C ASP A 35 -15.16 6.89 15.84
N LEU A 36 -14.31 5.86 15.87
CA LEU A 36 -14.24 4.84 16.90
C LEU A 36 -12.78 4.49 17.19
N HIS A 37 -12.57 3.61 18.18
CA HIS A 37 -11.29 2.98 18.44
C HIS A 37 -11.46 1.47 18.42
N PHE A 38 -10.61 0.78 17.68
CA PHE A 38 -10.52 -0.68 17.63
C PHE A 38 -9.26 -1.09 18.39
N ASP A 39 -9.44 -1.57 19.62
CA ASP A 39 -8.36 -1.93 20.55
C ASP A 39 -7.29 -0.82 20.67
N GLY A 40 -7.73 0.42 20.83
CA GLY A 40 -6.87 1.60 20.96
C GLY A 40 -6.45 2.24 19.63
N VAL A 41 -6.66 1.58 18.49
CA VAL A 41 -6.34 2.14 17.17
C VAL A 41 -7.50 3.01 16.68
N PRO A 42 -7.27 4.29 16.32
CA PRO A 42 -8.30 5.13 15.73
C PRO A 42 -8.81 4.52 14.41
N VAL A 43 -10.13 4.51 14.23
CA VAL A 43 -10.78 4.12 12.98
C VAL A 43 -11.95 5.04 12.65
N ARG A 44 -12.27 5.15 11.36
CA ARG A 44 -13.50 5.79 10.87
C ARG A 44 -14.33 4.78 10.10
N ILE A 45 -15.57 4.59 10.54
CA ILE A 45 -16.54 3.70 9.88
C ILE A 45 -17.45 4.49 8.96
N TYR A 46 -17.69 3.96 7.77
CA TYR A 46 -18.66 4.42 6.78
C TYR A 46 -19.69 3.32 6.55
N LEU A 47 -20.89 3.52 7.08
CA LEU A 47 -21.99 2.55 7.07
C LEU A 47 -23.13 3.05 6.16
N PRO A 48 -23.54 2.31 5.12
CA PRO A 48 -24.70 2.68 4.33
C PRO A 48 -25.99 2.77 5.16
N LYS A 49 -26.75 3.87 5.01
CA LYS A 49 -28.00 4.11 5.76
C LYS A 49 -29.18 3.28 5.27
N GLU A 50 -29.19 2.94 3.98
CA GLU A 50 -30.26 2.12 3.41
C GLU A 50 -30.33 0.80 4.16
N PRO A 51 -31.50 0.28 4.51
CA PRO A 51 -31.63 -1.06 5.07
C PRO A 51 -31.07 -2.09 4.09
N SER A 52 -30.40 -3.12 4.60
CA SER A 52 -30.05 -4.30 3.80
C SER A 52 -30.82 -5.50 4.32
N ALA A 53 -31.30 -6.34 3.40
CA ALA A 53 -31.98 -7.59 3.72
C ALA A 53 -31.01 -8.66 4.27
N SER A 54 -29.70 -8.49 4.06
CA SER A 54 -28.65 -9.39 4.53
C SER A 54 -27.50 -8.62 5.16
N LYS A 55 -26.64 -9.34 5.92
CA LYS A 55 -25.35 -8.80 6.33
C LYS A 55 -24.55 -8.36 5.09
N ARG A 56 -23.87 -7.22 5.20
CA ARG A 56 -23.07 -6.59 4.13
C ARG A 56 -21.67 -7.17 4.07
N ARG A 57 -20.96 -6.84 2.99
CA ARG A 57 -19.49 -6.95 2.92
C ARG A 57 -18.85 -5.94 3.88
N GLY A 58 -17.69 -6.30 4.38
CA GLY A 58 -16.80 -5.40 5.13
C GLY A 58 -15.58 -5.07 4.29
N VAL A 59 -15.14 -3.81 4.31
CA VAL A 59 -13.89 -3.39 3.68
C VAL A 59 -13.06 -2.65 4.70
N ILE A 60 -11.89 -3.17 5.05
CA ILE A 60 -10.89 -2.44 5.82
C ILE A 60 -10.03 -1.68 4.79
N PHE A 61 -9.99 -0.36 4.90
CA PHE A 61 -9.17 0.50 4.05
C PHE A 61 -7.94 1.01 4.82
N ILE A 62 -6.75 0.69 4.32
CA ILE A 62 -5.46 1.11 4.87
C ILE A 62 -4.83 2.09 3.88
N HIS A 63 -4.70 3.34 4.31
CA HIS A 63 -4.29 4.41 3.42
C HIS A 63 -2.79 4.38 3.09
N GLY A 64 -2.41 4.98 1.95
CA GLY A 64 -1.03 5.24 1.59
C GLY A 64 -0.42 6.45 2.31
N GLY A 65 0.73 6.91 1.85
CA GLY A 65 1.43 8.09 2.42
C GLY A 65 2.74 7.78 3.13
N CYS A 66 3.43 6.72 2.72
CA CYS A 66 4.76 6.34 3.23
C CYS A 66 4.83 6.07 4.76
N GLY A 67 3.70 5.88 5.45
CA GLY A 67 3.64 5.78 6.91
C GLY A 67 3.94 7.10 7.62
N ILE A 68 4.06 8.20 6.86
CA ILE A 68 4.43 9.54 7.33
C ILE A 68 3.30 10.54 7.04
N PHE A 69 2.43 10.24 6.08
CA PHE A 69 1.33 11.08 5.59
C PHE A 69 0.02 10.29 5.52
N GLY A 70 -1.07 11.02 5.31
CA GLY A 70 -2.42 10.48 5.14
C GLY A 70 -3.21 10.51 6.45
N SER A 71 -4.53 10.52 6.30
CA SER A 71 -5.48 10.49 7.40
C SER A 71 -6.84 10.03 6.88
N PHE A 72 -7.77 9.72 7.77
CA PHE A 72 -9.17 9.47 7.38
C PHE A 72 -9.76 10.64 6.59
N ARG A 73 -9.29 11.88 6.82
CA ARG A 73 -9.78 13.08 6.15
C ARG A 73 -9.34 13.09 4.68
N THR A 74 -8.06 12.85 4.42
CA THR A 74 -7.52 12.77 3.06
C THR A 74 -8.19 11.66 2.24
N TYR A 75 -8.50 10.53 2.88
CA TYR A 75 -9.07 9.36 2.21
C TYR A 75 -10.61 9.27 2.30
N GLU A 76 -11.27 10.30 2.84
CA GLU A 76 -12.71 10.27 3.10
C GLU A 76 -13.52 10.08 1.80
N ARG A 77 -13.14 10.76 0.71
CA ARG A 77 -13.82 10.64 -0.58
C ARG A 77 -13.74 9.22 -1.15
N ILE A 78 -12.57 8.60 -1.01
CA ILE A 78 -12.30 7.23 -1.44
C ILE A 78 -13.15 6.26 -0.62
N CYS A 79 -13.12 6.35 0.71
CA CYS A 79 -13.85 5.45 1.59
C CYS A 79 -15.37 5.57 1.42
N ARG A 80 -15.90 6.80 1.29
CA ARG A 80 -17.32 7.01 0.98
C ARG A 80 -17.72 6.47 -0.38
N TYR A 81 -16.84 6.57 -1.38
CA TYR A 81 -17.11 5.99 -2.69
C TYR A 81 -17.13 4.47 -2.64
N LEU A 82 -16.15 3.85 -1.98
CA LEU A 82 -16.12 2.40 -1.74
C LEU A 82 -17.40 1.94 -1.05
N ALA A 83 -17.78 2.58 0.06
CA ALA A 83 -18.96 2.21 0.84
C ALA A 83 -20.25 2.23 0.00
N ARG A 84 -20.48 3.33 -0.74
CA ARG A 84 -21.67 3.50 -1.59
C ARG A 84 -21.66 2.57 -2.79
N LYS A 85 -20.56 2.52 -3.52
CA LYS A 85 -20.52 1.81 -4.80
C LYS A 85 -20.43 0.31 -4.64
N SER A 86 -19.87 -0.19 -3.55
CA SER A 86 -19.81 -1.63 -3.27
C SER A 86 -20.90 -2.12 -2.30
N ASP A 87 -21.78 -1.23 -1.80
CA ASP A 87 -22.72 -1.52 -0.71
C ASP A 87 -22.04 -2.29 0.42
N SER A 88 -20.99 -1.69 0.98
CA SER A 88 -20.16 -2.29 2.01
C SER A 88 -20.03 -1.35 3.19
N VAL A 89 -19.81 -1.93 4.37
CA VAL A 89 -19.32 -1.17 5.52
C VAL A 89 -17.82 -1.00 5.35
N VAL A 90 -17.35 0.25 5.28
CA VAL A 90 -15.92 0.54 5.15
C VAL A 90 -15.36 1.01 6.49
N VAL A 91 -14.28 0.39 6.94
CA VAL A 91 -13.49 0.83 8.09
C VAL A 91 -12.17 1.37 7.58
N SER A 92 -11.99 2.69 7.59
CA SER A 92 -10.68 3.28 7.35
C SER A 92 -9.87 3.18 8.64
N VAL A 93 -8.62 2.69 8.54
CA VAL A 93 -7.67 2.63 9.66
C VAL A 93 -6.84 3.92 9.66
N GLY A 94 -6.66 4.55 10.83
CA GLY A 94 -5.83 5.75 10.97
C GLY A 94 -4.77 5.48 11.99
N TYR A 95 -3.91 4.55 11.59
CA TYR A 95 -2.67 4.26 12.28
C TYR A 95 -1.86 5.54 12.45
N HIS A 96 -1.07 5.61 13.52
CA HIS A 96 -0.24 6.75 13.85
C HIS A 96 0.96 6.84 12.91
N LEU A 97 1.40 8.06 12.60
CA LEU A 97 2.41 8.30 11.58
C LEU A 97 3.81 8.42 12.19
N ALA A 98 4.82 8.07 11.39
CA ALA A 98 6.20 8.43 11.65
C ALA A 98 6.43 9.93 11.33
N PRO A 99 7.35 10.62 12.02
CA PRO A 99 8.30 10.09 13.02
C PRO A 99 7.74 9.97 14.44
N GLU A 100 6.51 10.44 14.71
CA GLU A 100 5.93 10.45 16.06
C GLU A 100 5.75 9.04 16.63
N GLN A 101 5.31 8.11 15.78
CA GLN A 101 5.32 6.68 16.07
C GLN A 101 6.27 5.98 15.11
N LYS A 102 7.32 5.36 15.67
CA LYS A 102 8.38 4.72 14.88
C LYS A 102 7.89 3.39 14.29
N TYR A 103 8.51 2.97 13.18
CA TYR A 103 8.41 1.60 12.70
C TYR A 103 8.67 0.61 13.86
N PRO A 104 7.89 -0.48 14.01
CA PRO A 104 6.83 -0.98 13.13
C PRO A 104 5.39 -0.63 13.55
N ALA A 105 5.17 0.45 14.30
CA ALA A 105 3.87 0.76 14.91
C ALA A 105 2.69 0.75 13.91
N GLN A 106 2.88 1.34 12.72
CA GLN A 106 1.84 1.46 11.69
C GLN A 106 1.27 0.10 11.28
N THR A 107 2.17 -0.83 10.95
CA THR A 107 1.80 -2.19 10.52
C THR A 107 1.12 -2.95 11.66
N LEU A 108 1.60 -2.79 12.90
CA LEU A 108 1.00 -3.41 14.07
C LEU A 108 -0.40 -2.87 14.36
N GLU A 109 -0.62 -1.56 14.21
CA GLU A 109 -1.94 -0.96 14.39
C GLU A 109 -2.92 -1.38 13.28
N CYS A 110 -2.45 -1.50 12.03
CA CYS A 110 -3.25 -2.08 10.95
C CYS A 110 -3.67 -3.53 11.26
N LEU A 111 -2.75 -4.33 11.79
CA LEU A 111 -3.03 -5.70 12.22
C LEU A 111 -4.06 -5.73 13.35
N THR A 112 -3.87 -4.93 14.39
CA THR A 112 -4.79 -4.81 15.54
C THR A 112 -6.19 -4.40 15.10
N ALA A 113 -6.33 -3.32 14.31
CA ALA A 113 -7.62 -2.86 13.82
C ALA A 113 -8.32 -3.91 12.94
N THR A 114 -7.55 -4.61 12.10
CA THR A 114 -8.09 -5.68 11.24
C THR A 114 -8.59 -6.86 12.07
N GLN A 115 -7.80 -7.33 13.03
CA GLN A 115 -8.18 -8.43 13.93
C GLN A 115 -9.41 -8.08 14.75
N HIS A 116 -9.49 -6.84 15.26
CA HIS A 116 -10.67 -6.37 15.98
C HIS A 116 -11.90 -6.43 15.09
N PHE A 117 -11.84 -5.86 13.87
CA PHE A 117 -12.98 -5.85 12.96
C PHE A 117 -13.39 -7.26 12.52
N LEU A 118 -12.45 -8.16 12.24
CA LEU A 118 -12.76 -9.56 11.91
C LEU A 118 -13.57 -10.23 13.03
N LYS A 119 -13.27 -9.94 14.30
CA LYS A 119 -13.98 -10.50 15.46
C LYS A 119 -15.32 -9.83 15.75
N THR A 120 -15.48 -8.55 15.42
CA THR A 120 -16.65 -7.74 15.82
C THR A 120 -17.55 -7.31 14.66
N ALA A 121 -17.23 -7.71 13.42
CA ALA A 121 -17.93 -7.30 12.19
C ALA A 121 -19.46 -7.41 12.24
N GLU A 122 -19.99 -8.47 12.88
CA GLU A 122 -21.44 -8.66 12.97
C GLU A 122 -22.17 -7.51 13.67
N THR A 123 -21.50 -6.84 14.62
CA THR A 123 -22.05 -5.69 15.34
C THR A 123 -22.29 -4.47 14.43
N TYR A 124 -21.64 -4.45 13.27
CA TYR A 124 -21.80 -3.43 12.24
C TYR A 124 -22.68 -3.90 11.08
N GLY A 125 -23.36 -5.04 11.22
CA GLY A 125 -24.16 -5.64 10.15
C GLY A 125 -23.32 -6.21 9.01
N VAL A 126 -22.07 -6.59 9.27
CA VAL A 126 -21.15 -7.19 8.29
C VAL A 126 -21.09 -8.70 8.47
N ASP A 127 -21.01 -9.42 7.35
CA ASP A 127 -20.75 -10.85 7.31
C ASP A 127 -19.24 -11.09 7.48
N PRO A 128 -18.79 -11.75 8.57
CA PRO A 128 -17.37 -12.01 8.81
C PRO A 128 -16.69 -12.82 7.70
N ALA A 129 -17.45 -13.59 6.91
CA ALA A 129 -16.92 -14.34 5.78
C ALA A 129 -16.69 -13.49 4.51
N ARG A 130 -17.08 -12.21 4.54
CA ARG A 130 -17.03 -11.28 3.39
C ARG A 130 -16.27 -10.01 3.72
N ILE A 131 -15.17 -10.14 4.46
CA ILE A 131 -14.29 -9.02 4.82
C ILE A 131 -13.11 -8.98 3.85
N ILE A 132 -12.92 -7.82 3.20
CA ILE A 132 -11.83 -7.52 2.28
C ILE A 132 -10.90 -6.50 2.93
N VAL A 133 -9.60 -6.62 2.73
CA VAL A 133 -8.62 -5.58 3.11
C VAL A 133 -8.12 -4.89 1.84
N CYS A 134 -8.13 -3.57 1.81
CA CYS A 134 -7.79 -2.76 0.64
C CYS A 134 -6.81 -1.67 1.06
N GLY A 135 -5.78 -1.42 0.27
CA GLY A 135 -4.86 -0.32 0.53
C GLY A 135 -4.05 0.10 -0.68
N ASP A 136 -3.56 1.32 -0.63
CA ASP A 136 -2.82 1.94 -1.73
C ASP A 136 -1.39 2.33 -1.33
N SER A 137 -0.45 2.23 -2.27
CA SER A 137 0.97 2.53 -2.01
C SER A 137 1.50 1.74 -0.80
N VAL A 138 2.02 2.40 0.23
CA VAL A 138 2.43 1.75 1.50
C VAL A 138 1.25 1.10 2.25
N GLY A 139 0.03 1.61 2.09
CA GLY A 139 -1.17 0.95 2.61
C GLY A 139 -1.43 -0.39 1.92
N GLY A 140 -0.96 -0.54 0.68
CA GLY A 140 -0.86 -1.82 -0.02
C GLY A 140 0.20 -2.74 0.61
N THR A 141 1.35 -2.20 1.04
CA THR A 141 2.34 -2.96 1.82
C THR A 141 1.73 -3.49 3.11
N PHE A 142 1.07 -2.63 3.88
CA PHE A 142 0.41 -3.00 5.14
C PHE A 142 -0.73 -4.00 4.91
N THR A 143 -1.52 -3.84 3.84
CA THR A 143 -2.56 -4.80 3.44
C THR A 143 -1.96 -6.18 3.18
N ALA A 144 -0.89 -6.25 2.38
CA ALA A 144 -0.19 -7.50 2.09
C ALA A 144 0.36 -8.14 3.38
N THR A 145 1.03 -7.35 4.24
CA THR A 145 1.57 -7.82 5.51
C THR A 145 0.48 -8.35 6.45
N VAL A 146 -0.63 -7.63 6.60
CA VAL A 146 -1.78 -8.07 7.42
C VAL A 146 -2.32 -9.40 6.89
N CYS A 147 -2.47 -9.55 5.59
CA CYS A 147 -2.94 -10.80 4.99
C CYS A 147 -1.94 -11.95 5.17
N GLN A 148 -0.64 -11.68 5.10
CA GLN A 148 0.42 -12.66 5.36
C GLN A 148 0.43 -13.12 6.83
N GLU A 149 0.34 -12.20 7.78
CA GLU A 149 0.35 -12.49 9.22
C GLU A 149 -0.92 -13.22 9.69
N LEU A 150 -2.06 -12.99 9.03
CA LEU A 150 -3.35 -13.57 9.41
C LEU A 150 -3.77 -14.80 8.57
N GLY A 151 -3.15 -15.04 7.42
CA GLY A 151 -3.62 -16.04 6.44
C GLY A 151 -3.77 -17.46 6.99
N HIS A 152 -2.88 -17.85 7.92
CA HIS A 152 -2.87 -19.18 8.55
C HIS A 152 -3.56 -19.24 9.91
N ARG A 153 -4.11 -18.12 10.40
CA ARG A 153 -4.84 -18.09 11.68
C ARG A 153 -6.18 -18.81 11.52
N THR A 154 -6.50 -19.69 12.47
CA THR A 154 -7.75 -20.46 12.50
C THR A 154 -8.68 -20.04 13.64
N ASP A 155 -8.22 -19.18 14.53
CA ASP A 155 -8.95 -18.69 15.71
C ASP A 155 -9.77 -17.41 15.45
N ILE A 156 -9.70 -16.86 14.23
CA ILE A 156 -10.45 -15.69 13.78
C ILE A 156 -11.06 -15.91 12.39
N PRO A 157 -12.11 -15.18 12.01
CA PRO A 157 -12.61 -15.19 10.63
C PRO A 157 -11.53 -14.87 9.61
N LYS A 158 -11.60 -15.51 8.44
CA LYS A 158 -10.62 -15.32 7.36
C LYS A 158 -10.90 -14.02 6.60
N ILE A 159 -9.83 -13.34 6.19
CA ILE A 159 -9.94 -12.29 5.17
C ILE A 159 -10.32 -12.96 3.85
N ARG A 160 -11.38 -12.49 3.22
CA ARG A 160 -11.94 -13.09 2.01
C ARG A 160 -11.13 -12.77 0.77
N ALA A 161 -10.64 -11.54 0.67
CA ALA A 161 -9.84 -11.05 -0.45
C ALA A 161 -8.98 -9.85 -0.01
N GLN A 162 -7.97 -9.51 -0.79
CA GLN A 162 -7.17 -8.29 -0.62
C GLN A 162 -7.09 -7.48 -1.91
N VAL A 163 -7.02 -6.15 -1.79
CA VAL A 163 -6.87 -5.23 -2.92
C VAL A 163 -5.64 -4.36 -2.71
N LEU A 164 -4.67 -4.49 -3.61
CA LEU A 164 -3.38 -3.81 -3.57
C LEU A 164 -3.31 -2.79 -4.71
N ILE A 165 -3.35 -1.52 -4.36
CA ILE A 165 -3.35 -0.42 -5.34
C ILE A 165 -1.96 0.18 -5.42
N TYR A 166 -1.30 0.06 -6.57
CA TYR A 166 0.09 0.47 -6.86
C TYR A 166 1.06 0.25 -5.67
N PRO A 167 1.11 -0.98 -5.12
CA PRO A 167 1.73 -1.22 -3.83
C PRO A 167 3.26 -1.10 -3.87
N TYR A 168 3.85 -0.66 -2.77
CA TYR A 168 5.27 -0.87 -2.47
C TYR A 168 5.45 -2.27 -1.86
N LEU A 169 6.38 -3.09 -2.34
CA LEU A 169 6.47 -4.50 -1.92
C LEU A 169 7.90 -5.02 -1.71
N GLN A 170 8.94 -4.31 -2.14
CA GLN A 170 10.31 -4.74 -1.91
C GLN A 170 11.33 -3.59 -1.89
N ALA A 171 12.38 -3.78 -1.07
CA ALA A 171 13.51 -2.85 -0.95
C ALA A 171 14.84 -3.41 -1.48
N LEU A 172 14.86 -4.56 -2.16
CA LEU A 172 16.11 -5.19 -2.61
C LEU A 172 16.66 -4.53 -3.87
N ASN A 173 15.78 -4.21 -4.82
CA ASN A 173 16.19 -3.80 -6.16
C ASN A 173 15.44 -2.53 -6.60
N PHE A 174 16.13 -1.40 -6.54
CA PHE A 174 15.66 -0.12 -7.06
C PHE A 174 16.12 0.14 -8.50
N ASN A 175 16.45 -0.91 -9.25
CA ASN A 175 16.93 -0.85 -10.64
C ASN A 175 16.14 -1.79 -11.57
N LEU A 176 14.91 -2.17 -11.20
CA LEU A 176 13.95 -2.81 -12.12
C LEU A 176 13.59 -1.86 -13.29
N PRO A 177 13.08 -2.38 -14.42
CA PRO A 177 12.66 -1.58 -15.58
C PRO A 177 11.83 -0.33 -15.25
N SER A 178 10.81 -0.43 -14.39
CA SER A 178 9.96 0.68 -13.97
C SER A 178 10.72 1.73 -13.18
N HIS A 179 11.68 1.32 -12.34
CA HIS A 179 12.52 2.25 -11.60
C HIS A 179 13.37 3.13 -12.51
N GLN A 180 13.85 2.58 -13.63
CA GLN A 180 14.62 3.33 -14.62
C GLN A 180 13.70 4.19 -15.52
N LYS A 181 12.68 3.56 -16.11
CA LYS A 181 11.75 4.22 -17.04
C LYS A 181 11.02 5.39 -16.40
N ASN A 182 10.58 5.22 -15.15
CA ASN A 182 9.78 6.20 -14.43
C ASN A 182 10.58 6.99 -13.39
N ALA A 183 11.92 6.98 -13.46
CA ALA A 183 12.81 7.54 -12.44
C ALA A 183 12.48 9.00 -12.05
N ALA A 184 12.00 9.79 -13.01
CA ALA A 184 11.70 11.22 -12.87
C ALA A 184 10.21 11.57 -13.07
N VAL A 185 9.30 10.59 -13.03
CA VAL A 185 7.86 10.83 -13.18
C VAL A 185 7.34 11.67 -12.00
N ALA A 186 6.32 12.50 -12.28
CA ALA A 186 5.68 13.34 -11.30
C ALA A 186 5.10 12.52 -10.12
N PHE A 187 5.01 13.15 -8.94
CA PHE A 187 4.49 12.61 -7.66
C PHE A 187 5.37 11.62 -6.91
N LEU A 188 5.91 10.57 -7.55
CA LEU A 188 6.89 9.66 -6.93
C LEU A 188 8.07 9.39 -7.87
N THR A 189 9.23 9.96 -7.53
CA THR A 189 10.49 9.64 -8.21
C THR A 189 11.18 8.48 -7.51
N ARG A 190 12.10 7.81 -8.22
CA ARG A 190 12.91 6.72 -7.66
C ARG A 190 13.67 7.14 -6.41
N GLU A 191 14.29 8.31 -6.46
CA GLU A 191 15.01 8.87 -5.32
C GLU A 191 14.09 9.21 -4.13
N ARG A 192 12.88 9.70 -4.40
CA ARG A 192 11.91 10.02 -3.36
C ARG A 192 11.38 8.77 -2.67
N ALA A 193 11.19 7.67 -3.40
CA ALA A 193 10.80 6.38 -2.81
C ALA A 193 11.82 5.94 -1.75
N VAL A 194 13.11 5.82 -2.11
CA VAL A 194 14.18 5.45 -1.17
C VAL A 194 14.30 6.44 -0.02
N ARG A 195 14.21 7.75 -0.30
CA ARG A 195 14.26 8.77 0.76
C ARG A 195 13.11 8.63 1.77
N TYR A 196 11.89 8.38 1.32
CA TYR A 196 10.76 8.21 2.23
C TYR A 196 10.84 6.89 3.00
N ILE A 197 11.34 5.81 2.39
CA ILE A 197 11.63 4.55 3.10
C ILE A 197 12.62 4.81 4.25
N LEU A 198 13.72 5.51 3.98
CA LEU A 198 14.71 5.87 5.02
C LEU A 198 14.09 6.75 6.12
N LYS A 199 13.28 7.76 5.75
CA LYS A 199 12.56 8.58 6.74
C LYS A 199 11.59 7.77 7.59
N TYR A 200 10.84 6.86 6.97
CA TYR A 200 9.88 5.99 7.64
C TYR A 200 10.56 5.10 8.69
N LEU A 201 11.72 4.55 8.33
CA LEU A 201 12.55 3.72 9.20
C LEU A 201 13.44 4.52 10.16
N ASN A 202 13.33 5.85 10.16
CA ASN A 202 14.16 6.76 10.95
C ASN A 202 15.68 6.53 10.75
N LYS A 203 16.08 6.37 9.49
CA LYS A 203 17.47 6.16 9.05
C LYS A 203 18.04 7.41 8.39
N ASP A 204 19.37 7.48 8.32
CA ASP A 204 20.05 8.58 7.63
C ASP A 204 19.73 8.56 6.12
N CYS A 205 19.19 9.69 5.64
CA CYS A 205 18.91 9.89 4.21
C CYS A 205 20.17 9.95 3.34
N SER A 206 21.38 10.10 3.92
CA SER A 206 22.65 10.00 3.18
C SER A 206 22.87 8.61 2.57
N LEU A 207 22.24 7.57 3.14
CA LEU A 207 22.30 6.19 2.64
C LEU A 207 21.51 5.98 1.33
N LYS A 208 20.80 7.01 0.84
CA LYS A 208 19.98 6.93 -0.38
C LYS A 208 20.77 6.46 -1.59
N GLU A 209 21.94 7.03 -1.87
CA GLU A 209 22.72 6.69 -3.07
C GLU A 209 23.28 5.25 -3.05
N PRO A 210 23.92 4.76 -1.98
CA PRO A 210 24.34 3.36 -1.96
C PRO A 210 23.15 2.39 -2.03
N ILE A 211 21.98 2.73 -1.50
CA ILE A 211 20.77 1.89 -1.61
C ILE A 211 20.23 1.89 -3.04
N LEU A 212 20.20 3.03 -3.72
CA LEU A 212 19.82 3.13 -5.13
C LEU A 212 20.78 2.35 -6.03
N ALA A 213 22.06 2.29 -5.69
CA ALA A 213 23.03 1.46 -6.37
C ALA A 213 22.83 -0.04 -6.10
N GLY A 214 22.25 -0.40 -4.94
CA GLY A 214 22.07 -1.79 -4.50
C GLY A 214 23.19 -2.30 -3.58
N SER A 215 24.06 -1.41 -3.09
CA SER A 215 25.19 -1.75 -2.21
C SER A 215 24.77 -2.33 -0.86
N HIS A 216 23.51 -2.19 -0.45
CA HIS A 216 22.99 -2.73 0.81
C HIS A 216 22.65 -4.22 0.74
N VAL A 217 22.59 -4.83 -0.45
CA VAL A 217 22.17 -6.23 -0.62
C VAL A 217 23.39 -7.13 -0.79
N PRO A 218 23.69 -8.05 0.15
CA PRO A 218 24.76 -9.03 -0.01
C PRO A 218 24.37 -10.08 -1.07
N GLU A 219 25.38 -10.66 -1.71
CA GLU A 219 25.19 -11.67 -2.79
C GLU A 219 24.35 -12.87 -2.33
N SER A 220 24.48 -13.30 -1.08
CA SER A 220 23.68 -14.40 -0.50
C SER A 220 22.18 -14.08 -0.49
N ILE A 221 21.81 -12.84 -0.16
CA ILE A 221 20.42 -12.38 -0.17
C ILE A 221 19.93 -12.19 -1.60
N ASN A 222 20.76 -11.60 -2.47
CA ASN A 222 20.44 -11.45 -3.89
C ASN A 222 20.13 -12.81 -4.52
N SER A 223 21.04 -13.78 -4.36
CA SER A 223 20.89 -15.16 -4.82
C SER A 223 19.64 -15.85 -4.26
N LYS A 224 19.36 -15.71 -2.94
CA LYS A 224 18.16 -16.29 -2.31
C LYS A 224 16.87 -15.79 -2.96
N TYR A 225 16.77 -14.48 -3.20
CA TYR A 225 15.53 -13.84 -3.65
C TYR A 225 15.45 -13.61 -5.16
N ARG A 226 16.50 -13.93 -5.92
CA ARG A 226 16.54 -13.80 -7.39
C ARG A 226 15.42 -14.56 -8.11
N LYS A 227 14.95 -15.67 -7.53
CA LYS A 227 13.79 -16.41 -8.07
C LYS A 227 12.48 -15.62 -8.04
N TRP A 228 12.40 -14.54 -7.27
CA TRP A 228 11.21 -13.71 -7.10
C TRP A 228 11.42 -12.26 -7.51
N ILE A 229 12.63 -11.72 -7.34
CA ILE A 229 13.01 -10.35 -7.70
C ILE A 229 14.08 -10.40 -8.78
N ASN A 230 13.64 -10.54 -10.03
CA ASN A 230 14.50 -10.52 -11.19
C ASN A 230 13.77 -9.86 -12.38
N PRO A 231 14.40 -8.90 -13.08
CA PRO A 231 13.86 -8.34 -14.32
C PRO A 231 13.40 -9.36 -15.36
N ASP A 232 14.00 -10.55 -15.42
CA ASP A 232 13.61 -11.61 -16.36
C ASP A 232 12.17 -12.09 -16.14
N LEU A 233 11.63 -11.92 -14.93
CA LEU A 233 10.27 -12.29 -14.57
C LEU A 233 9.23 -11.25 -15.02
N ILE A 234 9.68 -10.12 -15.57
CA ILE A 234 8.83 -9.03 -16.04
C ILE A 234 8.58 -9.20 -17.55
N PRO A 235 7.32 -9.07 -18.03
CA PRO A 235 7.01 -9.18 -19.45
C PRO A 235 7.79 -8.19 -20.32
N ASP A 236 8.19 -8.62 -21.52
CA ASP A 236 9.04 -7.82 -22.43
C ASP A 236 8.45 -6.46 -22.79
N ALA A 237 7.13 -6.34 -22.90
CA ALA A 237 6.44 -5.08 -23.15
C ALA A 237 6.77 -3.99 -22.10
N PHE A 238 7.09 -4.38 -20.87
CA PHE A 238 7.44 -3.47 -19.78
C PHE A 238 8.95 -3.19 -19.65
N LYS A 239 9.79 -3.90 -20.43
CA LYS A 239 11.25 -3.83 -20.43
C LYS A 239 11.84 -3.00 -21.58
N VAL A 240 11.00 -2.34 -22.39
CA VAL A 240 11.47 -1.51 -23.51
C VAL A 240 12.44 -0.43 -23.03
N GLY A 241 13.67 -0.46 -23.55
CA GLY A 241 14.74 0.48 -23.19
C GLY A 241 15.43 0.18 -21.85
N TYR A 242 15.10 -0.92 -21.19
CA TYR A 242 15.75 -1.33 -19.94
C TYR A 242 17.22 -1.68 -20.17
N LYS A 243 18.09 -1.19 -19.28
CA LYS A 243 19.51 -1.55 -19.26
C LYS A 243 19.85 -2.11 -17.88
N PRO A 244 20.20 -3.40 -17.76
CA PRO A 244 20.65 -3.96 -16.49
C PRO A 244 21.77 -3.10 -15.90
N PRO A 245 21.66 -2.68 -14.62
CA PRO A 245 22.71 -1.90 -13.98
C PRO A 245 23.98 -2.75 -13.83
N LEU A 246 25.14 -2.07 -13.75
CA LEU A 246 26.35 -2.74 -13.30
C LEU A 246 26.16 -3.20 -11.83
N PRO A 247 26.69 -4.38 -11.44
CA PRO A 247 26.67 -4.80 -10.05
C PRO A 247 27.33 -3.74 -9.16
N ALA A 248 26.61 -3.28 -8.14
CA ALA A 248 27.20 -2.40 -7.14
C ALA A 248 28.09 -3.20 -6.18
N LEU A 249 29.17 -2.57 -5.71
CA LEU A 249 29.99 -3.14 -4.66
C LEU A 249 29.16 -3.22 -3.37
N PHE A 250 29.11 -4.39 -2.75
CA PHE A 250 28.46 -4.58 -1.45
C PHE A 250 29.16 -3.74 -0.37
N SER A 251 28.36 -3.06 0.45
CA SER A 251 28.83 -2.30 1.61
C SER A 251 28.25 -2.92 2.90
N PRO A 252 29.09 -3.59 3.72
CA PRO A 252 28.67 -4.15 4.99
C PRO A 252 28.07 -3.10 5.94
N GLN A 253 28.63 -1.89 5.94
CA GLN A 253 28.16 -0.78 6.77
C GLN A 253 26.75 -0.36 6.35
N VAL A 254 26.51 -0.14 5.06
CA VAL A 254 25.17 0.25 4.58
C VAL A 254 24.18 -0.87 4.90
N HIS A 255 24.55 -2.14 4.67
CA HIS A 255 23.70 -3.29 5.00
C HIS A 255 23.30 -3.35 6.48
N GLN A 256 24.24 -3.12 7.39
CA GLN A 256 23.98 -3.10 8.83
C GLN A 256 23.01 -1.99 9.24
N GLU A 257 23.09 -0.82 8.60
CA GLU A 257 22.22 0.33 8.90
C GLU A 257 20.76 0.12 8.48
N VAL A 258 20.48 -0.75 7.50
CA VAL A 258 19.14 -0.88 6.89
C VAL A 258 18.61 -2.31 6.86
N GLN A 259 18.89 -3.09 7.90
CA GLN A 259 18.43 -4.49 8.01
C GLN A 259 16.90 -4.64 7.93
N GLU A 260 16.15 -3.62 8.34
CA GLU A 260 14.69 -3.61 8.28
C GLU A 260 14.14 -3.71 6.85
N LEU A 261 14.92 -3.30 5.83
CA LEU A 261 14.56 -3.42 4.42
C LEU A 261 14.34 -4.87 3.97
N PHE A 262 14.93 -5.83 4.69
CA PHE A 262 14.83 -7.26 4.40
C PHE A 262 13.71 -7.94 5.18
N GLU A 263 13.02 -7.23 6.07
CA GLU A 263 11.90 -7.77 6.84
C GLU A 263 10.64 -7.85 5.97
N PRO A 264 9.87 -8.95 6.02
CA PRO A 264 8.60 -9.07 5.28
C PRO A 264 7.59 -7.96 5.57
N ARG A 265 7.66 -7.31 6.74
CA ARG A 265 6.77 -6.17 7.07
C ARG A 265 7.06 -4.91 6.27
N VAL A 266 8.30 -4.72 5.83
CA VAL A 266 8.72 -3.63 4.92
C VAL A 266 8.68 -4.11 3.47
N SER A 267 9.10 -5.35 3.22
CA SER A 267 9.19 -5.96 1.91
C SER A 267 8.36 -7.26 1.84
N PRO A 268 7.01 -7.20 1.75
CA PRO A 268 6.13 -8.39 1.73
C PRO A 268 6.45 -9.38 0.62
N LEU A 269 7.09 -8.93 -0.47
CA LEU A 269 7.56 -9.80 -1.54
C LEU A 269 8.63 -10.78 -1.05
N LEU A 270 9.28 -10.58 0.11
CA LEU A 270 10.30 -11.46 0.67
C LEU A 270 9.75 -12.56 1.59
N ALA A 271 8.46 -12.53 1.91
CA ALA A 271 7.83 -13.57 2.74
C ALA A 271 8.08 -14.97 2.14
N GLU A 272 8.23 -15.99 2.99
CA GLU A 272 8.44 -17.35 2.52
C GLU A 272 7.20 -17.90 1.80
N ASP A 273 7.38 -18.87 0.90
CA ASP A 273 6.27 -19.47 0.12
C ASP A 273 5.17 -20.05 1.03
N ALA A 274 5.56 -20.62 2.17
CA ALA A 274 4.63 -21.12 3.19
C ALA A 274 3.72 -20.02 3.75
N VAL A 275 4.13 -18.75 3.76
CA VAL A 275 3.29 -17.61 4.15
C VAL A 275 2.45 -17.15 2.97
N VAL A 276 3.07 -17.02 1.80
CA VAL A 276 2.44 -16.48 0.58
C VAL A 276 1.27 -17.35 0.10
N CYS A 277 1.37 -18.68 0.21
CA CYS A 277 0.28 -19.58 -0.17
C CYS A 277 -0.98 -19.46 0.74
N GLY A 278 -0.86 -18.82 1.90
CA GLY A 278 -1.96 -18.61 2.85
C GLY A 278 -2.73 -17.31 2.67
N VAL A 279 -2.27 -16.41 1.80
CA VAL A 279 -2.94 -15.11 1.60
C VAL A 279 -4.22 -15.27 0.75
N PRO A 280 -5.21 -14.36 0.89
CA PRO A 280 -6.48 -14.52 0.21
C PRO A 280 -6.39 -14.12 -1.27
N ASP A 281 -7.49 -14.34 -2.01
CA ASP A 281 -7.62 -13.89 -3.39
C ASP A 281 -7.23 -12.41 -3.50
N THR A 282 -6.43 -12.08 -4.50
CA THR A 282 -5.75 -10.78 -4.56
C THR A 282 -6.14 -10.02 -5.83
N CYS A 283 -6.55 -8.77 -5.68
CA CYS A 283 -6.58 -7.81 -6.77
C CYS A 283 -5.33 -6.93 -6.71
N ILE A 284 -4.61 -6.79 -7.82
CA ILE A 284 -3.47 -5.87 -7.94
C ILE A 284 -3.79 -4.85 -9.04
N VAL A 285 -3.75 -3.58 -8.69
CA VAL A 285 -3.83 -2.48 -9.66
C VAL A 285 -2.45 -1.85 -9.79
N THR A 286 -1.91 -1.81 -11.02
CA THR A 286 -0.62 -1.18 -11.32
C THR A 286 -0.82 0.03 -12.22
N CYS A 287 0.10 0.98 -12.16
CA CYS A 287 0.12 2.18 -12.99
C CYS A 287 1.32 2.16 -13.94
N GLU A 288 1.16 2.59 -15.19
CA GLU A 288 2.27 2.60 -16.16
C GLU A 288 3.37 3.60 -15.78
N HIS A 289 2.97 4.79 -15.34
CA HIS A 289 3.89 5.86 -14.95
C HIS A 289 4.16 5.81 -13.44
N ASP A 290 4.69 4.69 -12.97
CA ASP A 290 5.01 4.43 -11.57
C ASP A 290 6.34 3.69 -11.44
N VAL A 291 7.21 4.14 -10.52
CA VAL A 291 8.46 3.46 -10.22
C VAL A 291 8.24 2.09 -9.57
N LEU A 292 7.13 1.90 -8.85
CA LEU A 292 6.79 0.67 -8.12
C LEU A 292 6.02 -0.36 -8.98
N ARG A 293 5.72 -0.03 -10.25
CA ARG A 293 4.93 -0.88 -11.17
C ARG A 293 5.42 -2.33 -11.17
N ASP A 294 6.72 -2.52 -11.32
CA ASP A 294 7.30 -3.85 -11.51
C ASP A 294 7.23 -4.69 -10.23
N GLU A 295 7.24 -4.08 -9.05
CA GLU A 295 7.06 -4.82 -7.79
C GLU A 295 5.67 -5.47 -7.71
N GLY A 296 4.65 -4.77 -8.21
CA GLY A 296 3.30 -5.32 -8.36
C GLY A 296 3.24 -6.50 -9.34
N LEU A 297 3.98 -6.43 -10.46
CA LEU A 297 4.07 -7.53 -11.43
C LEU A 297 4.80 -8.75 -10.86
N LEU A 298 5.90 -8.52 -10.14
CA LEU A 298 6.68 -9.59 -9.50
C LEU A 298 5.87 -10.26 -8.40
N TYR A 299 5.14 -9.49 -7.58
CA TYR A 299 4.28 -10.06 -6.56
C TYR A 299 3.06 -10.79 -7.14
N LYS A 300 2.47 -10.29 -8.23
CA LYS A 300 1.44 -11.01 -9.01
C LYS A 300 1.95 -12.39 -9.40
N LYS A 301 3.12 -12.48 -10.04
CA LYS A 301 3.72 -13.75 -10.42
C LYS A 301 3.98 -14.64 -9.20
N ARG A 302 4.49 -14.08 -8.12
CA ARG A 302 4.76 -14.82 -6.89
C ARG A 302 3.50 -15.46 -6.29
N LEU A 303 2.40 -14.72 -6.28
CA LEU A 303 1.10 -15.21 -5.83
C LEU A 303 0.57 -16.32 -6.75
N GLU A 304 0.65 -16.14 -8.07
CA GLU A 304 0.26 -17.15 -9.06
C GLU A 304 1.08 -18.44 -8.91
N ASP A 305 2.40 -18.32 -8.75
CA ASP A 305 3.31 -19.46 -8.52
C ASP A 305 3.02 -20.21 -7.20
N ASN A 306 2.32 -19.57 -6.26
CA ASN A 306 1.88 -20.15 -4.98
C ASN A 306 0.38 -20.51 -4.97
N ASN A 307 -0.25 -20.63 -6.15
CA ASN A 307 -1.66 -21.00 -6.33
C ASN A 307 -2.68 -20.03 -5.71
N VAL A 308 -2.30 -18.77 -5.47
CA VAL A 308 -3.23 -17.72 -5.05
C VAL A 308 -3.94 -17.16 -6.29
N ARG A 309 -5.26 -16.99 -6.24
CA ARG A 309 -6.00 -16.40 -7.36
C ARG A 309 -5.72 -14.90 -7.43
N VAL A 310 -5.30 -14.42 -8.60
CA VAL A 310 -4.96 -13.01 -8.81
C VAL A 310 -5.77 -12.40 -9.94
N THR A 311 -6.45 -11.30 -9.64
CA THR A 311 -7.00 -10.37 -10.65
C THR A 311 -6.02 -9.21 -10.79
N TRP A 312 -5.53 -8.95 -12.00
CA TRP A 312 -4.60 -7.85 -12.25
C TRP A 312 -5.18 -6.85 -13.23
N HIS A 313 -5.07 -5.57 -12.87
CA HIS A 313 -5.41 -4.44 -13.72
C HIS A 313 -4.22 -3.53 -13.92
N HIS A 314 -3.96 -3.13 -15.16
CA HIS A 314 -2.92 -2.19 -15.51
C HIS A 314 -3.54 -0.91 -16.07
N VAL A 315 -3.26 0.22 -15.41
CA VAL A 315 -3.80 1.53 -15.80
C VAL A 315 -2.74 2.28 -16.61
N GLU A 316 -2.86 2.22 -17.93
CA GLU A 316 -1.88 2.76 -18.89
C GLU A 316 -1.59 4.26 -18.73
N LYS A 317 -2.60 5.03 -18.30
CA LYS A 317 -2.46 6.48 -18.03
C LYS A 317 -2.36 6.78 -16.53
N GLY A 318 -2.16 5.75 -15.73
CA GLY A 318 -2.04 5.82 -14.27
C GLY A 318 -0.63 6.25 -13.85
N PHE A 319 -0.55 6.87 -12.68
CA PHE A 319 0.69 7.25 -12.02
C PHE A 319 0.58 7.00 -10.52
N HIS A 320 1.71 7.00 -9.80
CA HIS A 320 1.72 6.77 -8.36
C HIS A 320 0.93 7.83 -7.59
N SER A 321 0.18 7.43 -6.56
CA SER A 321 -0.68 8.32 -5.77
C SER A 321 -1.83 8.98 -6.54
N ALA A 322 -2.23 8.44 -7.71
CA ALA A 322 -3.37 8.97 -8.47
C ALA A 322 -4.67 9.03 -7.65
N LEU A 323 -4.88 8.12 -6.67
CA LEU A 323 -6.07 8.17 -5.80
C LEU A 323 -6.15 9.44 -4.93
N GLY A 324 -5.03 10.09 -4.63
CA GLY A 324 -5.03 11.37 -3.90
C GLY A 324 -5.82 12.47 -4.63
N PHE A 325 -6.11 12.28 -5.91
CA PHE A 325 -6.91 13.19 -6.74
C PHE A 325 -8.33 12.67 -6.99
N PHE A 326 -8.78 11.63 -6.29
CA PHE A 326 -10.11 11.07 -6.50
C PHE A 326 -11.22 11.94 -5.90
N GLY A 327 -12.25 12.24 -6.70
CA GLY A 327 -13.47 12.90 -6.22
C GLY A 327 -13.37 14.41 -5.97
N TYR A 328 -12.40 15.09 -6.59
CA TYR A 328 -12.24 16.56 -6.56
C TYR A 328 -12.87 17.26 -7.77
N GLY A 329 -13.87 16.64 -8.41
CA GLY A 329 -14.53 17.19 -9.59
C GLY A 329 -13.56 17.39 -10.74
N ILE A 330 -13.49 18.61 -11.30
CA ILE A 330 -12.59 18.97 -12.42
C ILE A 330 -11.10 18.83 -12.11
N PHE A 331 -10.73 18.71 -10.82
CA PHE A 331 -9.34 18.46 -10.40
C PHE A 331 -9.02 16.96 -10.29
N SER A 332 -9.96 16.09 -10.63
CA SER A 332 -9.73 14.63 -10.60
C SER A 332 -9.06 14.16 -11.90
N PHE A 333 -8.05 13.31 -11.76
CA PHE A 333 -7.48 12.62 -12.92
C PHE A 333 -8.38 11.44 -13.34
N PRO A 334 -8.62 11.21 -14.65
CA PRO A 334 -9.39 10.05 -15.10
C PRO A 334 -8.85 8.71 -14.59
N SER A 335 -7.52 8.59 -14.45
CA SER A 335 -6.86 7.40 -13.91
C SER A 335 -7.31 7.07 -12.48
N SER A 336 -7.59 8.06 -11.63
CA SER A 336 -8.05 7.81 -10.26
C SER A 336 -9.44 7.15 -10.23
N ASN A 337 -10.33 7.56 -11.13
CA ASN A 337 -11.65 6.93 -11.28
C ASN A 337 -11.54 5.49 -11.80
N ILE A 338 -10.66 5.24 -12.78
CA ILE A 338 -10.43 3.88 -13.33
C ILE A 338 -9.93 2.94 -12.23
N ILE A 339 -8.93 3.39 -11.45
CA ILE A 339 -8.38 2.62 -10.32
C ILE A 339 -9.48 2.29 -9.30
N MET A 340 -10.28 3.29 -8.91
CA MET A 340 -11.37 3.07 -7.96
C MET A 340 -12.45 2.13 -8.48
N ASN A 341 -12.76 2.18 -9.78
CA ASN A 341 -13.75 1.29 -10.37
C ASN A 341 -13.25 -0.17 -10.37
N HIS A 342 -11.99 -0.42 -10.72
CA HIS A 342 -11.40 -1.76 -10.60
C HIS A 342 -11.47 -2.31 -9.18
N ALA A 343 -11.15 -1.48 -8.17
CA ALA A 343 -11.25 -1.89 -6.77
C ALA A 343 -12.70 -2.22 -6.38
N VAL A 344 -13.67 -1.37 -6.74
CA VAL A 344 -15.09 -1.58 -6.45
C VAL A 344 -15.62 -2.85 -7.13
N ASP A 345 -15.33 -3.05 -8.41
CA ASP A 345 -15.84 -4.18 -9.18
C ASP A 345 -15.30 -5.50 -8.63
N PHE A 346 -14.03 -5.54 -8.22
CA PHE A 346 -13.47 -6.69 -7.54
C PHE A 346 -14.14 -6.95 -6.17
N ILE A 347 -14.33 -5.90 -5.35
CA ILE A 347 -14.98 -6.02 -4.04
C ILE A 347 -16.41 -6.57 -4.17
N LYS A 348 -17.17 -6.17 -5.20
CA LYS A 348 -18.52 -6.67 -5.47
C LYS A 348 -18.58 -8.15 -5.85
N GLY A 349 -17.47 -8.72 -6.34
CA GLY A 349 -17.39 -10.12 -6.72
C GLY A 349 -17.38 -11.10 -5.54
N TYR A 350 -17.22 -10.60 -4.32
CA TYR A 350 -17.26 -11.35 -3.06
C TYR A 350 -18.48 -10.98 -2.26
#